data_AF-Q7BGD1-F1
#
_entry.id   AF-Q7BGD1-F1
#
_cell.length_a   1.000
_cell.length_b   1.000
_cell.length_c   1.000
_cell.angle_alpha   90.00
_cell.angle_beta   90.00
_cell.angle_gamma   90.00
#
_symmetry.space_group_name_H-M   'P 1'
#
loop_
_entity.id
_entity.type
_entity.pdbx_description
1 polymer ?
#
loop_
_entity_poly.entity_id
_entity_poly.type
_entity_poly.pdbx_seq_one_letter_code
_entity_poly.pdbx_strand_id
1 'polypeptide(L)'
;MTVTFQNNPVSISGSFPKVGDRLPSFTLCGADLNDLSNEDFKGKKIVMSIFPSIDTPVCSKSVKVLQNALMTRNDTVLLCVSADLPFAMSRFCTEHAVANVTNASFFREPAFTERFGVNLNEGALRGLAARAVIVADEFGVITHSELVNEITNEPDYDRILMSL
;
A
#
# COMPACT_ATOMS: atom_id res chain seq x y z
N MET A 1 12.91 -9.18 8.42
CA MET A 1 13.31 -7.74 8.45
C MET A 1 12.75 -7.13 9.73
N THR A 2 13.12 -5.90 10.08
CA THR A 2 12.64 -5.25 11.32
C THR A 2 12.32 -3.80 11.02
N VAL A 3 11.19 -3.33 11.54
CA VAL A 3 10.80 -1.91 11.61
C VAL A 3 10.58 -1.54 13.08
N THR A 4 10.26 -0.29 13.36
CA THR A 4 9.86 0.16 14.68
C THR A 4 8.40 0.62 14.70
N PHE A 5 7.76 0.45 15.86
CA PHE A 5 6.50 1.08 16.21
C PHE A 5 6.69 1.84 17.51
N GLN A 6 6.64 3.17 17.46
CA GLN A 6 6.94 4.03 18.61
C GLN A 6 8.33 3.71 19.21
N ASN A 7 9.33 3.52 18.34
CA ASN A 7 10.69 3.08 18.68
C ASN A 7 10.84 1.65 19.23
N ASN A 8 9.76 0.88 19.36
CA ASN A 8 9.84 -0.54 19.73
C ASN A 8 10.05 -1.39 18.48
N PRO A 9 11.03 -2.30 18.45
CA PRO A 9 11.26 -3.16 17.30
C PRO A 9 10.06 -4.08 17.07
N VAL A 10 9.68 -4.24 15.79
CA VAL A 10 8.65 -5.18 15.34
C VAL A 10 9.21 -5.96 14.17
N SER A 11 9.21 -7.28 14.31
CA SER A 11 9.67 -8.19 13.27
C SER A 11 8.68 -8.25 12.10
N ILE A 12 9.25 -8.34 10.90
CA ILE A 12 8.51 -8.52 9.66
C ILE A 12 8.97 -9.80 8.96
N SER A 13 8.01 -10.62 8.58
CA SER A 13 8.22 -11.84 7.78
C SER A 13 8.23 -11.55 6.28
N GLY A 14 8.98 -12.34 5.52
CA GLY A 14 9.05 -12.25 4.05
C GLY A 14 10.26 -11.46 3.52
N SER A 15 10.25 -11.19 2.21
CA SER A 15 11.26 -10.38 1.53
C SER A 15 10.59 -9.22 0.83
N PHE A 16 10.98 -7.99 1.18
CA PHE A 16 10.41 -6.80 0.57
C PHE A 16 10.94 -6.66 -0.87
N PRO A 17 10.06 -6.48 -1.88
CA PRO A 17 10.47 -6.34 -3.29
C PRO A 17 11.45 -5.18 -3.50
N LYS A 18 12.32 -5.27 -4.51
CA LYS A 18 13.34 -4.24 -4.80
C LYS A 18 13.15 -3.64 -6.18
N VAL A 19 13.77 -2.49 -6.40
CA VAL A 19 13.82 -1.85 -7.73
C VAL A 19 14.44 -2.81 -8.74
N GLY A 20 13.79 -2.95 -9.90
CA GLY A 20 14.16 -3.88 -10.97
C GLY A 20 13.48 -5.24 -10.89
N ASP A 21 12.90 -5.61 -9.74
CA ASP A 21 12.10 -6.83 -9.63
C ASP A 21 10.77 -6.68 -10.37
N ARG A 22 10.14 -7.82 -10.71
CA ARG A 22 8.73 -7.83 -11.12
C ARG A 22 7.85 -7.67 -9.88
N LEU A 23 6.79 -6.87 -10.01
CA LEU A 23 5.76 -6.75 -8.97
C LEU A 23 5.17 -8.15 -8.69
N PRO A 24 5.21 -8.64 -7.44
CA PRO A 24 4.63 -9.95 -7.12
C PRO A 24 3.15 -10.01 -7.48
N SER A 25 2.66 -11.20 -7.84
CA SER A 25 1.24 -11.39 -8.08
C SER A 25 0.45 -11.19 -6.78
N PHE A 26 -0.72 -10.55 -6.87
CA PHE A 26 -1.64 -10.35 -5.78
C PHE A 26 -3.08 -10.56 -6.22
N THR A 27 -3.91 -10.91 -5.24
CA THR A 27 -5.37 -10.88 -5.34
C THR A 27 -5.87 -10.25 -4.05
N LEU A 28 -6.59 -9.14 -4.17
CA LEU A 28 -7.07 -8.32 -3.06
C LEU A 28 -8.57 -8.06 -3.25
N CYS A 29 -9.29 -7.72 -2.18
CA CYS A 29 -10.70 -7.42 -2.25
C CYS A 29 -10.94 -5.93 -2.50
N GLY A 30 -11.62 -5.60 -3.60
CA GLY A 30 -12.00 -4.23 -3.97
C GLY A 30 -13.16 -3.66 -3.15
N ALA A 31 -13.48 -2.39 -3.41
CA ALA A 31 -14.57 -1.65 -2.74
C ALA A 31 -15.95 -2.29 -2.93
N ASP A 32 -16.17 -2.95 -4.07
CA ASP A 32 -17.38 -3.65 -4.48
C ASP A 32 -17.41 -5.13 -4.04
N LEU A 33 -16.42 -5.55 -3.22
CA LEU A 33 -16.20 -6.92 -2.75
C LEU A 33 -15.72 -7.91 -3.82
N ASN A 34 -15.50 -7.47 -5.06
CA ASN A 34 -14.89 -8.28 -6.11
C ASN A 34 -13.38 -8.40 -5.89
N ASP A 35 -12.77 -9.35 -6.60
CA ASP A 35 -11.31 -9.53 -6.57
C ASP A 35 -10.64 -8.52 -7.52
N LEU A 36 -9.51 -7.98 -7.06
CA LEU A 36 -8.57 -7.13 -7.79
C LEU A 36 -7.22 -7.83 -7.85
N SER A 37 -6.61 -7.81 -9.01
CA SER A 37 -5.35 -8.48 -9.31
C SER A 37 -4.43 -7.58 -10.13
N ASN A 38 -3.19 -8.02 -10.36
CA ASN A 38 -2.26 -7.29 -11.25
C ASN A 38 -2.83 -7.11 -12.67
N GLU A 39 -3.67 -8.04 -13.12
CA GLU A 39 -4.23 -8.05 -14.47
C GLU A 39 -5.16 -6.86 -14.72
N ASP A 40 -5.88 -6.42 -13.69
CA ASP A 40 -6.81 -5.29 -13.74
C ASP A 40 -6.09 -3.94 -13.96
N PHE A 41 -4.77 -3.92 -13.78
CA PHE A 41 -3.92 -2.73 -13.89
C PHE A 41 -2.92 -2.82 -15.03
N LYS A 42 -3.06 -3.79 -15.95
CA LYS A 42 -2.15 -3.93 -17.10
C LYS A 42 -2.07 -2.66 -17.93
N GLY A 43 -0.83 -2.29 -18.29
CA GLY A 43 -0.55 -1.09 -19.10
C GLY A 43 -0.67 0.22 -18.34
N LYS A 44 -0.85 0.20 -17.01
CA LYS A 44 -0.82 1.37 -16.13
C LYS A 44 0.32 1.24 -15.13
N LYS A 45 0.85 2.39 -14.72
CA LYS A 45 1.75 2.48 -13.56
C LYS A 45 0.93 2.28 -12.29
N ILE A 46 1.52 1.62 -11.31
CA ILE A 46 0.87 1.34 -10.03
C ILE A 46 1.69 2.01 -8.93
N VAL A 47 1.05 2.86 -8.13
CA VAL A 47 1.56 3.30 -6.83
C VAL A 47 0.80 2.51 -5.77
N MET A 48 1.42 1.47 -5.23
CA MET A 48 0.86 0.64 -4.17
C MET A 48 1.26 1.21 -2.81
N SER A 49 0.31 1.88 -2.15
CA SER A 49 0.47 2.44 -0.80
C SER A 49 -0.07 1.45 0.23
N ILE A 50 0.83 0.78 0.95
CA ILE A 50 0.52 -0.27 1.93
C ILE A 50 0.63 0.33 3.33
N PHE A 51 -0.38 0.08 4.18
CA PHE A 51 -0.38 0.63 5.53
C PHE A 51 -1.11 -0.26 6.55
N PRO A 52 -0.87 -0.06 7.87
CA PRO A 52 -1.49 -0.89 8.90
C PRO A 52 -3.02 -0.79 8.91
N SER A 53 -3.55 0.43 8.93
CA SER A 53 -4.98 0.73 8.82
C SER A 53 -5.19 2.16 8.32
N ILE A 54 -6.17 2.36 7.43
CA ILE A 54 -6.56 3.65 6.85
C ILE A 54 -7.12 4.60 7.92
N ASP A 55 -7.66 4.05 9.01
CA ASP A 55 -8.35 4.77 10.08
C ASP A 55 -7.37 5.33 11.12
N THR A 56 -6.20 5.82 10.66
CA THR A 56 -5.20 6.47 11.51
C THR A 56 -4.74 7.80 10.89
N PRO A 57 -4.34 8.80 11.72
CA PRO A 57 -4.01 10.14 11.23
C PRO A 57 -2.92 10.15 10.14
N VAL A 58 -1.94 9.26 10.23
CA VAL A 58 -0.81 9.26 9.29
C VAL A 58 -1.17 8.60 7.97
N CYS A 59 -1.95 7.51 8.00
CA CYS A 59 -2.44 6.88 6.76
C CYS A 59 -3.39 7.78 6.00
N SER A 60 -4.24 8.53 6.71
CA SER A 60 -5.16 9.47 6.06
C SER A 60 -4.44 10.61 5.33
N LYS A 61 -3.32 11.07 5.89
CA LYS A 61 -2.47 12.10 5.29
C LYS A 61 -1.75 11.58 4.06
N SER A 62 -1.15 10.38 4.12
CA SER A 62 -0.41 9.81 2.98
C SER A 62 -1.28 9.58 1.76
N VAL A 63 -2.50 9.08 1.97
CA VAL A 63 -3.48 8.91 0.88
C VAL A 63 -3.83 10.25 0.25
N LYS A 64 -4.06 11.31 1.03
CA LYS A 64 -4.38 12.64 0.49
C LYS A 64 -3.24 13.25 -0.31
N VAL A 65 -2.01 13.16 0.21
CA VAL A 65 -0.82 13.72 -0.46
C VAL A 65 -0.61 13.03 -1.81
N LEU A 66 -0.59 11.69 -1.82
CA LEU A 66 -0.40 10.93 -3.06
C LEU A 66 -1.56 11.13 -4.03
N GLN A 67 -2.81 11.10 -3.56
CA GLN A 67 -3.97 11.38 -4.40
C GLN A 67 -3.82 12.74 -5.10
N ASN A 68 -3.53 13.82 -4.36
CA ASN A 68 -3.42 15.16 -4.95
C ASN A 68 -2.29 15.25 -5.97
N ALA A 69 -1.18 14.55 -5.72
CA ALA A 69 -0.05 14.52 -6.65
C ALA A 69 -0.35 13.71 -7.93
N LEU A 70 -1.24 12.72 -7.85
CA LEU A 70 -1.55 11.80 -8.94
C LEU A 70 -2.86 12.12 -9.66
N MET A 71 -3.68 13.06 -9.16
CA MET A 71 -5.05 13.30 -9.65
C MET A 71 -5.14 13.69 -11.13
N THR A 72 -4.08 14.23 -11.72
CA THR A 72 -4.01 14.62 -13.14
C THR A 72 -3.41 13.54 -14.03
N ARG A 73 -2.96 12.41 -13.46
CA ARG A 73 -2.32 11.32 -14.18
C ARG A 73 -3.33 10.24 -14.55
N ASN A 74 -3.54 10.03 -15.84
CA ASN A 74 -4.43 8.98 -16.35
C ASN A 74 -3.72 7.63 -16.57
N ASP A 75 -2.38 7.66 -16.61
CA ASP A 75 -1.51 6.49 -16.82
C ASP A 75 -1.18 5.76 -15.51
N THR A 76 -1.59 6.29 -14.37
CA THR A 76 -1.17 5.85 -13.03
C THR A 76 -2.38 5.52 -12.16
N VAL A 77 -2.28 4.45 -11.37
CA VAL A 77 -3.29 4.06 -10.37
C VAL A 77 -2.67 4.15 -8.99
N LEU A 78 -3.36 4.83 -8.07
CA LEU A 78 -3.06 4.79 -6.64
C LEU A 78 -3.86 3.66 -5.98
N LEU A 79 -3.17 2.58 -5.62
CA LEU A 79 -3.73 1.40 -4.96
C LEU A 79 -3.45 1.48 -3.45
N CYS A 80 -4.47 1.77 -2.66
CA CYS A 80 -4.39 1.83 -1.20
C CYS A 80 -4.66 0.45 -0.61
N VAL A 81 -3.70 -0.12 0.12
CA VAL A 81 -3.73 -1.52 0.57
C VAL A 81 -3.65 -1.64 2.10
N SER A 82 -4.60 -2.35 2.70
CA SER A 82 -4.62 -2.62 4.15
C SER A 82 -5.47 -3.85 4.53
N ALA A 83 -5.51 -4.17 5.82
CA ALA A 83 -6.39 -5.21 6.36
C ALA A 83 -7.84 -4.71 6.53
N ASP A 84 -8.08 -3.40 6.44
CA ASP A 84 -9.40 -2.81 6.69
C ASP A 84 -10.42 -3.38 5.71
N LEU A 85 -11.64 -3.61 6.18
CA LEU A 85 -12.70 -4.07 5.29
C LEU A 85 -13.01 -2.98 4.24
N PRO A 86 -13.42 -3.38 3.02
CA PRO A 86 -13.81 -2.45 1.96
C PRO A 86 -14.80 -1.37 2.40
N PHE A 87 -15.66 -1.69 3.38
CA PHE A 87 -16.62 -0.75 3.97
C PHE A 87 -15.95 0.40 4.73
N ALA A 88 -14.89 0.11 5.51
CA ALA A 88 -14.16 1.12 6.27
C ALA A 88 -13.34 2.02 5.35
N MET A 89 -12.69 1.42 4.33
CA MET A 89 -11.94 2.18 3.33
C MET A 89 -12.85 3.10 2.50
N SER A 90 -14.04 2.62 2.12
CA SER A 90 -15.03 3.43 1.39
C SER A 90 -15.58 4.57 2.24
N ARG A 91 -15.86 4.33 3.52
CA ARG A 91 -16.27 5.37 4.47
C ARG A 91 -15.20 6.44 4.60
N PHE A 92 -13.94 6.04 4.78
CA PHE A 92 -12.79 6.95 4.83
C PHE A 92 -12.72 7.84 3.58
N CYS A 93 -12.85 7.27 2.39
CA CYS A 93 -12.79 8.04 1.14
C CYS A 93 -13.91 9.08 1.06
N THR A 94 -15.11 8.72 1.53
CA THR A 94 -16.28 9.60 1.55
C THR A 94 -16.09 10.75 2.55
N GLU A 95 -15.72 10.45 3.79
CA GLU A 95 -15.58 11.45 4.87
C GLU A 95 -14.42 12.43 4.62
N HIS A 96 -13.40 11.99 3.88
CA HIS A 96 -12.21 12.79 3.62
C HIS A 96 -12.11 13.35 2.21
N ALA A 97 -13.17 13.20 1.40
CA ALA A 97 -13.23 13.63 0.01
C ALA A 97 -12.02 13.13 -0.82
N VAL A 98 -11.66 11.87 -0.62
CA VAL A 98 -10.63 11.18 -1.40
C VAL A 98 -11.32 10.48 -2.57
N ALA A 99 -11.03 10.92 -3.79
CA ALA A 99 -11.50 10.37 -5.05
C ALA A 99 -10.33 9.80 -5.87
N ASN A 100 -10.63 9.05 -6.93
CA ASN A 100 -9.64 8.51 -7.87
C ASN A 100 -8.55 7.63 -7.22
N VAL A 101 -8.89 6.96 -6.11
CA VAL A 101 -8.05 5.94 -5.49
C VAL A 101 -8.71 4.58 -5.61
N THR A 102 -7.90 3.53 -5.73
CA THR A 102 -8.38 2.15 -5.70
C THR A 102 -8.13 1.58 -4.31
N ASN A 103 -9.21 1.28 -3.59
CA ASN A 103 -9.12 0.60 -2.30
C ASN A 103 -9.00 -0.91 -2.52
N ALA A 104 -8.02 -1.53 -1.87
CA ALA A 104 -7.78 -2.96 -1.94
C ALA A 104 -7.48 -3.52 -0.56
N SER A 105 -8.32 -4.46 -0.11
CA SER A 105 -8.19 -5.07 1.20
C SER A 105 -7.61 -6.48 1.10
N PHE A 106 -6.61 -6.80 1.93
CA PHE A 106 -6.09 -8.16 2.03
C PHE A 106 -6.83 -9.03 3.06
N PHE A 107 -7.99 -8.60 3.58
CA PHE A 107 -8.69 -9.35 4.65
C PHE A 107 -9.02 -10.81 4.29
N ARG A 108 -9.22 -11.12 2.99
CA ARG A 108 -9.42 -12.51 2.49
C ARG A 108 -8.12 -13.21 2.10
N GLU A 109 -7.03 -12.47 1.95
CA GLU A 109 -5.73 -12.96 1.43
C GLU A 109 -4.58 -12.46 2.33
N PRO A 110 -4.52 -12.85 3.61
CA PRO A 110 -3.48 -12.37 4.54
C PRO A 110 -2.06 -12.75 4.11
N ALA A 111 -1.91 -13.82 3.32
CA ALA A 111 -0.64 -14.26 2.74
C ALA A 111 -0.01 -13.21 1.80
N PHE A 112 -0.79 -12.24 1.32
CA PHE A 112 -0.27 -11.03 0.66
C PHE A 112 0.87 -10.40 1.46
N THR A 113 0.69 -10.26 2.78
CA THR A 113 1.64 -9.54 3.63
C THR A 113 3.01 -10.22 3.71
N GLU A 114 3.05 -11.55 3.72
CA GLU A 114 4.32 -12.30 3.70
C GLU A 114 4.98 -12.25 2.33
N ARG A 115 4.18 -12.38 1.26
CA ARG A 115 4.66 -12.31 -0.13
C ARG A 115 5.30 -10.97 -0.45
N PHE A 116 4.74 -9.90 0.09
CA PHE A 116 5.25 -8.54 -0.07
C PHE A 116 6.25 -8.14 1.01
N GLY A 117 6.56 -9.00 1.98
CA GLY A 117 7.53 -8.67 3.03
C GLY A 117 7.10 -7.51 3.93
N VAL A 118 5.81 -7.43 4.24
CA VAL A 118 5.18 -6.38 5.08
C VAL A 118 4.39 -6.96 6.25
N ASN A 119 4.41 -8.27 6.49
CA ASN A 119 3.65 -8.91 7.57
C ASN A 119 4.20 -8.53 8.97
N LEU A 120 3.44 -7.79 9.76
CA LEU A 120 3.73 -7.57 11.18
C LEU A 120 3.34 -8.85 11.94
N ASN A 121 4.35 -9.63 12.34
CA ASN A 121 4.15 -10.98 12.86
C ASN A 121 4.05 -11.04 14.40
N GLU A 122 4.33 -9.94 15.09
CA GLU A 122 4.37 -9.84 16.55
C GLU A 122 3.83 -8.51 17.08
N GLY A 123 3.66 -8.42 18.40
CA GLY A 123 3.21 -7.20 19.08
C GLY A 123 1.71 -6.88 18.88
N ALA A 124 1.34 -5.66 19.25
CA ALA A 124 -0.06 -5.21 19.25
C ALA A 124 -0.66 -5.07 17.84
N LEU A 125 0.18 -4.93 16.81
CA LEU A 125 -0.22 -4.76 15.41
C LEU A 125 -0.16 -6.08 14.61
N ARG A 126 -0.02 -7.22 15.29
CA ARG A 126 0.07 -8.53 14.63
C ARG A 126 -1.12 -8.78 13.71
N GLY A 127 -0.84 -9.17 12.47
CA GLY A 127 -1.85 -9.44 11.43
C GLY A 127 -2.17 -8.23 10.54
N LEU A 128 -1.58 -7.07 10.82
CA LEU A 128 -1.60 -5.91 9.93
C LEU A 128 -0.34 -5.87 9.05
N ALA A 129 -0.34 -4.96 8.08
CA ALA A 129 0.83 -4.68 7.27
C ALA A 129 1.69 -3.56 7.87
N ALA A 130 3.00 -3.64 7.71
CA ALA A 130 3.90 -2.53 7.89
C ALA A 130 3.58 -1.43 6.86
N ARG A 131 4.04 -0.20 7.12
CA ARG A 131 3.90 0.88 6.16
C ARG A 131 4.96 0.76 5.07
N ALA A 132 4.52 0.73 3.81
CA ALA A 132 5.40 0.61 2.66
C ALA A 132 4.78 1.26 1.42
N VAL A 133 5.62 1.65 0.48
CA VAL A 133 5.20 2.10 -0.86
C VAL A 133 6.01 1.37 -1.91
N ILE A 134 5.33 0.82 -2.91
CA ILE A 134 5.94 0.20 -4.09
C ILE A 134 5.39 0.91 -5.32
N VAL A 135 6.27 1.33 -6.22
CA VAL A 135 5.88 1.84 -7.55
C VAL A 135 6.31 0.84 -8.61
N ALA A 136 5.40 0.49 -9.50
CA ALA A 136 5.67 -0.34 -10.66
C ALA A 136 5.27 0.38 -11.95
N ASP A 137 6.07 0.19 -13.00
CA ASP A 137 5.79 0.71 -14.34
C ASP A 137 4.66 -0.05 -15.05
N GLU A 138 4.32 0.37 -16.27
CA GLU A 138 3.26 -0.25 -17.10
C GLU A 138 3.52 -1.71 -17.48
N PHE A 139 4.76 -2.19 -17.32
CA PHE A 139 5.15 -3.57 -17.52
C PHE A 139 5.16 -4.37 -16.20
N GLY A 140 4.89 -3.72 -15.07
CA GLY A 140 4.96 -4.34 -13.75
C GLY A 140 6.40 -4.53 -13.25
N VAL A 141 7.36 -3.73 -13.71
CA VAL A 141 8.72 -3.66 -13.15
C VAL A 141 8.74 -2.59 -12.06
N ILE A 142 9.32 -2.92 -10.91
CA ILE A 142 9.37 -2.02 -9.77
C ILE A 142 10.40 -0.90 -10.02
N THR A 143 9.95 0.35 -9.98
CA THR A 143 10.78 1.55 -10.15
C THR A 143 11.11 2.22 -8.82
N HIS A 144 10.31 1.97 -7.78
CA HIS A 144 10.57 2.42 -6.41
C HIS A 144 10.04 1.41 -5.40
N SER A 145 10.78 1.26 -4.30
CA SER A 145 10.39 0.40 -3.19
C SER A 145 10.88 0.99 -1.87
N GLU A 146 9.96 1.31 -0.98
CA GLU A 146 10.21 1.88 0.33
C GLU A 146 9.43 1.11 1.40
N LEU A 147 10.17 0.51 2.34
CA LEU A 147 9.62 0.01 3.60
C LEU A 147 9.94 1.05 4.68
N VAL A 148 8.92 1.64 5.28
CA VAL A 148 9.12 2.75 6.23
C VAL A 148 9.66 2.19 7.55
N ASN A 149 10.85 2.67 7.96
CA ASN A 149 11.55 2.15 9.13
C ASN A 149 10.79 2.33 10.44
N GLU A 150 10.03 3.41 10.60
CA GLU A 150 9.13 3.64 11.74
C GLU A 150 7.69 3.74 11.22
N ILE A 151 6.82 2.84 11.68
CA ILE A 151 5.45 2.70 11.19
C ILE A 151 4.64 4.00 11.36
N THR A 152 4.97 4.83 12.36
CA THR A 152 4.31 6.13 12.55
C THR A 152 4.77 7.23 11.60
N ASN A 153 5.86 7.03 10.85
CA ASN A 153 6.40 8.04 9.93
C ASN A 153 5.74 7.96 8.55
N GLU A 154 5.73 9.09 7.84
CA GLU A 154 5.30 9.15 6.44
C GLU A 154 6.38 8.62 5.49
N PRO A 155 6.01 8.07 4.32
CA PRO A 155 6.96 7.70 3.28
C PRO A 155 7.55 8.95 2.59
N ASP A 156 8.63 8.76 1.82
CA ASP A 156 9.28 9.82 1.04
C ASP A 156 8.52 10.10 -0.27
N TYR A 157 7.54 11.00 -0.21
CA TYR A 157 6.69 11.34 -1.35
C TYR A 157 7.47 11.87 -2.56
N ASP A 158 8.54 12.64 -2.34
CA ASP A 158 9.33 13.19 -3.44
C ASP A 158 10.01 12.07 -4.22
N ARG A 159 10.59 11.08 -3.51
CA ARG A 159 11.17 9.89 -4.16
C ARG A 159 10.14 9.04 -4.88
N ILE A 160 8.94 8.90 -4.32
CA ILE A 160 7.83 8.18 -4.98
C ILE A 160 7.49 8.88 -6.30
N LEU A 161 7.30 10.19 -6.29
CA LEU A 161 6.93 10.96 -7.47
C LEU A 161 8.03 11.02 -8.54
N MET A 162 9.30 11.02 -8.14
CA MET A 162 10.44 10.96 -9.08
C MET A 162 10.59 9.61 -9.78
N SER A 163 9.97 8.55 -9.25
CA SER A 163 10.07 7.19 -9.80
C SER A 163 8.97 6.81 -10.80
N LEU A 164 8.03 7.73 -11.02
CA LEU A 164 6.88 7.57 -11.92
C LEU A 164 7.22 7.88 -13.37
#